data_AF-A0A2S3QR37-F1
#
_entry.id   AF-A0A2S3QR37-F1
#
_cell.length_a   1.000
_cell.length_b   1.000
_cell.length_c   1.000
_cell.angle_alpha   90.00
_cell.angle_beta   90.00
_cell.angle_gamma   90.00
#
_symmetry.space_group_name_H-M   'P 1'
#
loop_
_entity.id
_entity.type
_entity.pdbx_description
1 polymer ?
#
loop_
_entity_poly.entity_id
_entity_poly.type
_entity_poly.pdbx_seq_one_letter_code
_entity_poly.pdbx_strand_id
1 'polypeptide(L)'
;MATIKNPLYVVTNEGRDVEGVATYIELLVKKFGLQPYLDILDSMIAMLTNQVGNYGFFIALQNFIDHIAAQIEKVVEFASRII
;
A
#
# COMPACT_ATOMS: atom_id res chain seq x y z
N MET A 1 3.74 -13.13 -8.99
CA MET A 1 4.56 -11.95 -8.64
C MET A 1 5.24 -11.47 -9.90
N ALA A 2 4.77 -10.35 -10.47
CA ALA A 2 5.35 -9.78 -11.69
C ALA A 2 6.52 -8.87 -11.30
N THR A 3 7.74 -9.38 -11.41
CA THR A 3 8.97 -8.61 -11.23
C THR A 3 9.09 -7.65 -12.41
N ILE A 4 8.98 -6.33 -12.19
CA ILE A 4 9.16 -5.35 -13.27
C ILE A 4 10.60 -5.49 -13.77
N LYS A 5 10.76 -5.79 -15.07
CA LYS A 5 12.05 -6.03 -15.76
C LYS A 5 12.97 -4.79 -15.78
N ASN A 6 12.49 -3.66 -15.26
CA ASN A 6 13.20 -2.40 -15.13
C ASN A 6 12.85 -1.77 -13.76
N PRO A 7 13.77 -1.76 -12.78
CA PRO A 7 13.49 -1.21 -11.46
C PRO A 7 13.16 0.27 -11.58
N LEU A 8 12.08 0.71 -10.93
CA LEU A 8 11.74 2.12 -10.82
C LEU A 8 12.67 2.74 -9.77
N TYR A 9 13.06 4.01 -9.92
CA TYR A 9 13.89 4.68 -8.92
C TYR A 9 13.09 5.78 -8.24
N VAL A 10 13.19 5.86 -6.92
CA VAL A 10 12.59 6.91 -6.11
C VAL A 10 13.68 7.58 -5.29
N VAL A 11 13.61 8.90 -5.20
CA VAL A 11 14.52 9.69 -4.36
C VAL A 11 13.86 9.87 -3.00
N THR A 12 14.46 9.31 -1.97
CA THR A 12 14.02 9.34 -0.57
C THR A 12 14.89 10.30 0.25
N ASN A 13 14.48 10.61 1.49
CA ASN A 13 15.26 11.44 2.43
C ASN A 13 15.71 12.81 1.89
N GLU A 14 14.77 13.61 1.39
CA GLU A 14 15.02 15.00 0.93
C GLU A 14 16.07 15.11 -0.19
N GLY A 15 16.22 14.08 -1.03
CA GLY A 15 17.16 14.14 -2.14
C GLY A 15 18.47 13.39 -1.92
N ARG A 16 18.67 12.74 -0.76
CA ARG A 16 19.94 12.11 -0.41
C ARG A 16 20.08 10.67 -0.89
N ASP A 17 18.98 9.92 -0.94
CA ASP A 17 19.02 8.49 -1.20
C ASP A 17 18.23 8.15 -2.45
N VAL A 18 18.82 7.32 -3.33
CA VAL A 18 18.15 6.79 -4.52
C VAL A 18 17.93 5.31 -4.31
N GLU A 19 16.66 4.92 -4.20
CA GLU A 19 16.27 3.54 -3.97
C GLU A 19 15.57 2.97 -5.19
N GLY A 20 15.99 1.77 -5.60
CA GLY A 20 15.24 0.97 -6.56
C GLY A 20 14.00 0.38 -5.91
N VAL A 21 12.86 0.49 -6.58
CA VAL A 21 11.58 -0.08 -6.17
C VAL A 21 11.04 -1.00 -7.25
N ALA A 22 10.40 -2.09 -6.82
CA ALA A 22 9.94 -3.14 -7.72
C ALA A 22 8.52 -2.89 -8.24
N THR A 23 7.77 -1.97 -7.63
CA THR A 23 6.37 -1.67 -7.99
C THR A 23 6.04 -0.18 -7.91
N TYR A 24 5.03 0.27 -8.66
CA TYR A 24 4.53 1.65 -8.59
C TYR A 24 3.94 1.99 -7.21
N ILE A 25 3.36 1.01 -6.52
CA ILE A 25 2.85 1.20 -5.15
C ILE A 25 4.00 1.52 -4.20
N GLU A 26 5.07 0.72 -4.24
CA GLU A 26 6.27 0.94 -3.42
C GLU A 26 6.90 2.30 -3.73
N LEU A 27 6.91 2.72 -5.00
CA LEU A 27 7.34 4.06 -5.39
C LEU A 27 6.52 5.15 -4.72
N LEU A 28 5.19 5.06 -4.74
CA LEU A 28 4.30 6.04 -4.11
C LEU A 28 4.47 6.05 -2.59
N VAL A 29 4.54 4.88 -1.97
CA VAL A 29 4.73 4.74 -0.52
C VAL A 29 6.02 5.43 -0.08
N LYS A 30 7.13 5.18 -0.77
CA LYS A 30 8.41 5.82 -0.45
C LYS A 30 8.44 7.30 -0.81
N LYS A 31 7.90 7.69 -1.96
CA LYS A 31 7.88 9.09 -2.43
C LYS A 31 7.08 10.02 -1.52
N PHE A 32 5.97 9.53 -0.98
CA PHE A 32 5.09 10.31 -0.10
C PHE A 32 5.34 10.03 1.39
N GLY A 33 6.33 9.20 1.74
CA GLY A 33 6.64 8.87 3.13
C GLY A 33 5.48 8.19 3.85
N LEU A 34 4.75 7.31 3.16
CA LEU A 34 3.54 6.68 3.69
C LEU A 34 3.80 5.49 4.62
N GLN A 35 5.06 5.05 4.76
CA GLN A 35 5.44 3.93 5.60
C GLN A 35 4.85 3.97 7.03
N PRO A 36 4.98 5.07 7.81
CA PRO A 36 4.39 5.14 9.15
C PRO A 36 2.86 4.99 9.16
N TYR A 37 2.18 5.41 8.10
CA TYR A 37 0.73 5.25 7.98
C TYR A 37 0.34 3.81 7.65
N LEU A 38 1.16 3.10 6.86
CA LEU A 38 1.00 1.67 6.63
C LEU A 38 1.20 0.86 7.91
N ASP A 39 2.19 1.22 8.72
CA ASP A 39 2.46 0.54 10.00
C ASP A 39 1.29 0.73 11.00
N ILE A 40 0.67 1.92 11.00
CA ILE A 40 -0.57 2.19 11.76
C ILE A 40 -1.73 1.34 11.22
N LEU A 41 -1.90 1.30 9.89
CA LEU A 41 -2.96 0.49 9.27
C LEU A 41 -2.80 -1.00 9.61
N ASP A 42 -1.58 -1.52 9.58
CA ASP A 42 -1.30 -2.91 9.93
C ASP A 42 -1.66 -3.19 11.40
N SER A 43 -1.29 -2.27 12.31
CA SER A 43 -1.66 -2.35 13.72
C SER A 43 -3.18 -2.30 13.93
N MET A 44 -3.90 -1.46 13.19
CA MET A 44 -5.36 -1.36 13.24
C MET A 44 -6.03 -2.63 12.71
N ILE A 45 -5.55 -3.17 11.59
CA ILE A 45 -6.07 -4.42 11.02
C ILE A 45 -5.80 -5.57 12.00
N ALA A 46 -4.60 -5.67 12.57
CA ALA A 46 -4.27 -6.69 13.56
C ALA A 46 -5.21 -6.61 14.79
N MET A 47 -5.50 -5.41 15.29
CA MET A 47 -6.45 -5.20 16.38
C MET A 47 -7.86 -5.67 16.01
N LEU A 48 -8.35 -5.29 14.82
CA LEU A 48 -9.67 -5.70 14.33
C LEU A 48 -9.75 -7.21 14.13
N THR A 49 -8.69 -7.81 13.57
CA THR A 49 -8.63 -9.25 13.28
C THR A 49 -8.60 -10.08 14.57
N ASN A 50 -7.89 -9.60 15.59
CA ASN A 50 -7.87 -10.23 16.92
C ASN A 50 -9.24 -10.17 17.63
N GLN A 51 -10.13 -9.27 17.22
CA GLN A 51 -11.51 -9.19 17.70
C GLN A 51 -12.51 -9.96 16.81
N VAL A 52 -12.08 -10.52 15.67
CA VAL A 52 -12.92 -11.36 14.80
C VAL A 52 -13.20 -12.68 15.51
N GLY A 53 -14.25 -12.71 16.33
CA GLY A 53 -14.75 -13.95 16.97
C GLY A 53 -15.77 -14.72 16.13
N ASN A 54 -16.22 -14.17 14.99
CA ASN A 54 -17.30 -14.74 14.19
C ASN A 54 -17.08 -14.55 12.68
N TYR A 55 -17.47 -15.57 11.90
CA TYR A 55 -17.36 -15.60 10.44
C TYR A 55 -18.08 -14.43 9.75
N GLY A 56 -19.22 -13.98 10.29
CA GLY A 56 -19.93 -12.82 9.75
C GLY A 56 -19.11 -11.52 9.84
N PHE A 57 -18.34 -11.34 10.90
CA PHE A 57 -17.47 -10.17 11.07
C PHE A 57 -16.23 -10.28 10.18
N PHE A 58 -15.73 -11.49 9.94
CA PHE A 58 -14.66 -11.74 8.97
C PHE A 58 -15.06 -11.29 7.55
N ILE A 59 -16.26 -11.66 7.08
CA ILE A 59 -16.75 -11.24 5.77
C ILE A 59 -16.89 -9.71 5.68
N ALA A 60 -17.34 -9.05 6.75
CA ALA A 60 -17.42 -7.60 6.79
C ALA A 60 -16.03 -6.94 6.70
N LEU A 61 -15.03 -7.48 7.42
CA LEU A 61 -13.66 -7.01 7.35
C LEU A 61 -13.04 -7.24 5.96
N GLN A 62 -13.30 -8.41 5.36
CA GLN A 62 -12.86 -8.73 4.01
C GLN A 62 -13.41 -7.72 3.00
N ASN A 63 -14.72 -7.45 3.03
CA ASN A 63 -15.34 -6.45 2.15
C ASN A 63 -14.77 -5.04 2.36
N PHE A 64 -14.42 -4.68 3.60
CA PHE A 64 -13.78 -3.42 3.92
C PHE A 64 -12.37 -3.32 3.31
N ILE A 65 -11.57 -4.37 3.44
CA ILE A 65 -10.24 -4.45 2.83
C ILE A 65 -10.33 -4.41 1.30
N ASP A 66 -11.25 -5.17 0.71
CA ASP A 66 -11.47 -5.17 -0.75
C ASP A 66 -11.85 -3.77 -1.25
N HIS A 67 -12.68 -3.04 -0.49
CA HIS A 67 -13.03 -1.67 -0.85
C HIS A 67 -11.83 -0.73 -0.79
N ILE A 68 -10.98 -0.84 0.24
CA ILE A 68 -9.74 -0.06 0.35
C ILE A 68 -8.80 -0.38 -0.82
N ALA A 69 -8.60 -1.66 -1.12
CA ALA A 69 -7.75 -2.11 -2.21
C ALA A 69 -8.20 -1.54 -3.56
N ALA A 70 -9.52 -1.55 -3.83
CA ALA A 70 -10.07 -0.99 -5.06
C ALA A 70 -9.85 0.54 -5.18
N GLN A 71 -9.88 1.27 -4.06
CA GLN A 71 -9.58 2.71 -4.06
C GLN A 71 -8.08 2.97 -4.29
N ILE A 72 -7.22 2.17 -3.66
CA ILE A 72 -5.77 2.24 -3.88
C ILE A 72 -5.45 1.94 -5.35
N GLU A 73 -6.07 0.93 -5.95
CA GLU A 73 -5.87 0.58 -7.36
C GLU A 73 -6.20 1.74 -8.30
N LYS A 74 -7.32 2.44 -8.07
CA LYS A 74 -7.69 3.64 -8.85
C LYS A 74 -6.68 4.76 -8.71
N VAL A 75 -6.19 5.01 -7.49
CA VAL A 75 -5.18 6.05 -7.23
C VAL A 75 -3.86 5.68 -7.89
N VAL A 76 -3.47 4.41 -7.85
CA VAL A 76 -2.25 3.89 -8.49
C VAL A 76 -2.38 3.98 -10.02
N GLU A 77 -3.51 3.61 -10.58
CA GLU A 77 -3.77 3.71 -12.02
C GLU A 77 -3.69 5.18 -12.46
N PHE A 78 -4.33 6.09 -11.73
CA PHE A 78 -4.25 7.53 -12.00
C PHE A 78 -2.82 8.06 -11.89
N ALA A 79 -2.09 7.70 -10.84
CA ALA A 79 -0.70 8.10 -10.65
C ALA A 79 0.22 7.56 -11.76
N SER A 80 -0.01 6.32 -12.23
CA SER A 80 0.74 5.71 -13.33
C SER A 80 0.49 6.38 -14.69
N ARG A 81 -0.60 7.13 -14.84
CA ARG A 81 -0.88 7.92 -16.05
C ARG A 81 -0.24 9.32 -16.00
N ILE A 82 0.14 9.79 -14.81
CA ILE A 82 0.68 11.14 -14.58
C ILE A 82 2.21 11.14 -14.48
N ILE A 83 2.79 10.04 -13.97
CA ILE A 83 4.24 9.82 -13.83
C ILE A 83 4.73 9.03 -15.05
#